data_AF-A0A655ASA6-F1
#
_entry.id   AF-A0A655ASA6-F1
#
_cell.length_a   1.000
_cell.length_b   1.000
_cell.length_c   1.000
_cell.angle_alpha   90.00
_cell.angle_beta   90.00
_cell.angle_gamma   90.00
#
_symmetry.space_group_name_H-M   'P 1'
#
loop_
_entity.id
_entity.type
_entity.pdbx_description
1 polymer ?
#
loop_
_entity_poly.entity_id
_entity_poly.type
_entity_poly.pdbx_seq_one_letter_code
_entity_poly.pdbx_strand_id
1 'polypeptide(L)'
;MVRPAPGVWHLVSTVSARVPLEEPMSALLDAAFPPASVTGTPKLRARQLISQWERYRRGIYCGTVGLASPVAGCELNVAIRTVEFDTAGNAVLGVGGGITADSDPDAEWAECLHKAAPIVGLPAATRTTPARLASKVR
;
A
#
# COMPACT_ATOMS: atom_id res chain seq x y z
N MET A 1 1.53 -17.19 1.19
CA MET A 1 2.12 -17.65 -0.10
C MET A 1 2.74 -16.47 -0.81
N VAL A 2 3.86 -16.66 -1.53
CA VAL A 2 4.49 -15.57 -2.31
C VAL A 2 3.82 -15.47 -3.68
N ARG A 3 3.49 -14.25 -4.13
CA ARG A 3 2.81 -13.95 -5.40
C ARG A 3 3.55 -12.86 -6.18
N PRO A 4 3.71 -12.99 -7.50
CA PRO A 4 4.28 -11.93 -8.32
C PRO A 4 3.31 -10.76 -8.49
N ALA A 5 3.84 -9.55 -8.59
CA ALA A 5 3.14 -8.35 -9.05
C ALA A 5 4.09 -7.50 -9.93
N PRO A 6 3.60 -6.49 -10.66
CA PRO A 6 4.49 -5.62 -11.44
C PRO A 6 5.59 -5.00 -10.56
N GLY A 7 6.85 -5.28 -10.91
CA GLY A 7 8.05 -4.77 -10.27
C GLY A 7 8.46 -5.40 -8.93
N VAL A 8 7.60 -6.19 -8.26
CA VAL A 8 7.88 -6.73 -6.90
C VAL A 8 7.15 -8.04 -6.63
N TRP A 9 7.56 -8.76 -5.59
CA TRP A 9 6.86 -9.95 -5.08
C TRP A 9 6.17 -9.63 -3.75
N HIS A 10 4.98 -10.18 -3.55
CA HIS A 10 4.18 -9.99 -2.33
C HIS A 10 4.06 -11.28 -1.53
N LEU A 11 4.27 -11.20 -0.23
CA LEU A 11 3.80 -12.24 0.68
C LEU A 11 2.30 -12.00 0.95
N VAL A 12 1.47 -12.96 0.56
CA VAL A 12 0.01 -12.85 0.66
C VAL A 12 -0.54 -13.91 1.62
N SER A 13 -1.46 -13.48 2.47
CA SER A 13 -2.25 -14.33 3.37
C SER A 13 -3.74 -14.04 3.19
N THR A 14 -4.59 -15.04 3.45
CA THR A 14 -6.05 -14.92 3.36
C THR A 14 -6.64 -15.05 4.76
N VAL A 15 -7.52 -14.11 5.11
CA VAL A 15 -8.34 -14.13 6.34
C VAL A 15 -9.80 -14.13 5.92
N SER A 16 -10.62 -14.95 6.59
CA SER A 16 -12.04 -15.09 6.28
C SER A 16 -12.84 -15.30 7.56
N ALA A 17 -14.09 -14.81 7.57
CA ALA A 17 -15.01 -14.96 8.69
C ALA A 17 -16.45 -15.12 8.15
N ARG A 18 -17.34 -15.67 8.99
CA ARG A 18 -18.78 -15.66 8.74
C ARG A 18 -19.38 -14.47 9.49
N VAL A 19 -20.18 -13.66 8.80
CA VAL A 19 -20.80 -12.46 9.35
C VAL A 19 -22.31 -12.72 9.48
N PRO A 20 -22.97 -12.25 10.57
CA PRO A 20 -24.43 -12.29 10.68
C PRO A 20 -25.11 -11.55 9.52
N LEU A 21 -26.31 -12.01 9.13
CA LEU A 21 -27.06 -11.46 7.99
C LEU A 21 -27.56 -10.02 8.25
N GLU A 22 -27.76 -9.70 9.52
CA GLU A 22 -28.22 -8.41 10.02
C GLU A 22 -27.12 -7.35 10.06
N GLU A 23 -25.84 -7.73 9.94
CA GLU A 23 -24.73 -6.77 9.99
C GLU A 23 -24.65 -6.00 8.65
N PRO A 24 -24.81 -4.67 8.66
CA PRO A 24 -24.73 -3.90 7.43
C PRO A 24 -23.28 -3.85 6.92
N MET A 25 -23.13 -3.82 5.59
CA MET A 25 -21.82 -3.69 4.95
C MET A 25 -21.04 -2.46 5.44
N SER A 26 -21.71 -1.37 5.80
CA SER A 26 -21.07 -0.17 6.35
C SER A 26 -20.30 -0.45 7.63
N ALA A 27 -20.84 -1.27 8.54
CA ALA A 27 -20.16 -1.61 9.79
C ALA A 27 -18.92 -2.47 9.55
N LEU A 28 -18.97 -3.38 8.55
CA LEU A 28 -17.81 -4.16 8.13
C LEU A 28 -16.71 -3.26 7.55
N LEU A 29 -17.10 -2.27 6.73
CA LEU A 29 -16.16 -1.30 6.17
C LEU A 29 -15.54 -0.43 7.26
N ASP A 30 -16.32 0.05 8.22
CA ASP A 30 -15.81 0.86 9.34
C ASP A 30 -14.81 0.07 10.21
N ALA A 31 -15.05 -1.23 10.41
CA ALA A 31 -14.15 -2.10 11.17
C ALA A 31 -12.86 -2.42 10.40
N ALA A 32 -12.97 -2.76 9.10
CA ALA A 32 -11.87 -3.31 8.33
C ALA A 32 -11.07 -2.24 7.55
N PHE A 33 -11.72 -1.19 7.07
CA PHE A 33 -11.15 -0.23 6.13
C PHE A 33 -10.66 1.06 6.83
N PRO A 34 -9.59 1.73 6.33
CA PRO A 34 -8.61 1.21 5.37
C PRO A 34 -7.80 0.05 5.95
N PRO A 35 -7.27 -0.84 5.10
CA PRO A 35 -6.52 -2.00 5.57
C PRO A 35 -5.21 -1.60 6.25
N ALA A 36 -4.74 -2.47 7.14
CA ALA A 36 -3.50 -2.25 7.89
C ALA A 36 -2.27 -2.12 6.98
N SER A 37 -2.28 -2.77 5.81
CA SER A 37 -1.17 -2.76 4.85
C SER A 37 -0.82 -1.36 4.30
N VAL A 38 -1.76 -0.40 4.34
CA VAL A 38 -1.55 0.97 3.84
C VAL A 38 -1.63 2.04 4.93
N THR A 39 -1.78 1.60 6.17
CA THR A 39 -1.84 2.47 7.36
C THR A 39 -0.73 2.09 8.34
N GLY A 40 -0.79 0.89 8.91
CA GLY A 40 0.15 0.38 9.89
C GLY A 40 -0.56 -0.27 11.08
N THR A 41 0.20 -0.61 12.10
CA THR A 41 -0.31 -1.18 13.36
C THR A 41 0.42 -0.55 14.55
N PRO A 42 -0.30 -0.07 15.58
CA PRO A 42 -1.76 0.03 15.71
C PRO A 42 -2.41 1.03 14.72
N LYS A 43 -3.53 0.64 14.07
CA LYS A 43 -4.15 1.38 12.93
C LYS A 43 -4.42 2.86 13.25
N LEU A 44 -5.08 3.15 14.38
CA LEU A 44 -5.43 4.52 14.75
C LEU A 44 -4.20 5.41 14.94
N ARG A 45 -3.17 4.89 15.62
CA ARG A 45 -1.92 5.63 15.84
C ARG A 45 -1.17 5.86 14.54
N ALA A 46 -1.09 4.84 13.69
CA ALA A 46 -0.45 4.95 12.39
C ALA A 46 -1.14 6.01 11.51
N ARG A 47 -2.48 6.03 11.48
CA ARG A 47 -3.25 7.05 10.75
C ARG A 47 -3.00 8.47 11.26
N GLN A 48 -2.87 8.65 12.57
CA GLN A 48 -2.52 9.97 13.15
C GLN A 48 -1.15 10.44 12.68
N LEU A 49 -0.13 9.57 12.75
CA LEU A 49 1.23 9.88 12.32
C LEU A 49 1.29 10.20 10.82
N ILE A 50 0.65 9.37 9.99
CA ILE A 50 0.50 9.63 8.55
C ILE A 50 -0.06 11.03 8.30
N SER A 51 -1.15 11.40 8.99
CA SER A 51 -1.78 12.72 8.81
C SER A 51 -0.92 13.90 9.27
N GLN A 52 0.07 13.64 10.13
CA GLN A 52 1.02 14.66 10.61
C GLN A 52 2.23 14.78 9.68
N TRP A 53 2.67 13.67 9.08
CA TRP A 53 3.87 13.63 8.25
C TRP A 53 3.61 13.91 6.78
N GLU A 54 2.44 13.54 6.26
CA GLU A 54 2.10 13.80 4.87
C GLU A 54 1.61 15.24 4.69
N ARG A 55 2.25 15.94 3.75
CA ARG A 55 1.91 17.35 3.44
C ARG A 55 0.54 17.51 2.80
N TYR A 56 0.03 16.48 2.14
CA TYR A 56 -1.20 16.52 1.34
C TYR A 56 -2.14 15.40 1.74
N ARG A 57 -3.45 15.60 1.52
CA ARG A 57 -4.41 14.49 1.65
C ARG A 57 -4.19 13.48 0.53
N ARG A 58 -4.39 12.20 0.84
CA ARG A 58 -4.13 11.10 -0.10
C ARG A 58 -5.11 10.99 -1.28
N GLY A 59 -6.26 11.65 -1.26
CA GLY A 59 -7.26 11.51 -2.32
C GLY A 59 -7.70 10.05 -2.46
N ILE A 60 -7.71 9.49 -3.68
CA ILE A 60 -8.01 8.08 -3.89
C ILE A 60 -6.89 7.14 -3.40
N TYR A 61 -5.64 7.61 -3.25
CA TYR A 61 -4.53 6.76 -2.85
C TYR A 61 -4.76 6.15 -1.46
N CYS A 62 -4.61 4.83 -1.36
CA CYS A 62 -4.96 4.02 -0.19
C CYS A 62 -6.46 4.00 0.18
N GLY A 63 -7.32 4.53 -0.70
CA GLY A 63 -8.77 4.35 -0.71
C GLY A 63 -9.15 3.04 -1.42
N THR A 64 -10.34 2.98 -2.00
CA THR A 64 -10.86 1.77 -2.66
C THR A 64 -11.63 2.12 -3.92
N VAL A 65 -11.57 1.22 -4.89
CA VAL A 65 -12.43 1.14 -6.08
C VAL A 65 -13.01 -0.26 -6.11
N GLY A 66 -14.30 -0.38 -6.38
CA GLY A 66 -14.94 -1.68 -6.44
C GLY A 66 -16.45 -1.57 -6.57
N LEU A 67 -17.12 -2.66 -6.20
CA LEU A 67 -18.56 -2.85 -6.37
C LEU A 67 -19.22 -3.15 -5.03
N ALA A 68 -20.40 -2.58 -4.82
CA ALA A 68 -21.26 -2.90 -3.69
C ALA A 68 -22.68 -3.08 -4.20
N SER A 69 -23.24 -4.27 -3.96
CA SER A 69 -24.56 -4.68 -4.46
C SER A 69 -25.34 -5.39 -3.36
N PRO A 70 -26.64 -5.09 -3.20
CA PRO A 70 -27.51 -5.84 -2.30
C PRO A 70 -27.64 -7.33 -2.66
N VAL A 71 -27.33 -7.71 -3.90
CA VAL A 71 -27.50 -9.09 -4.41
C VAL A 71 -26.15 -9.77 -4.63
N ALA A 72 -25.15 -9.05 -5.16
CA ALA A 72 -23.84 -9.60 -5.50
C ALA A 72 -22.78 -9.43 -4.39
N GLY A 73 -23.13 -8.76 -3.28
CA GLY A 73 -22.21 -8.49 -2.19
C GLY A 73 -21.29 -7.30 -2.46
N CYS A 74 -20.18 -7.22 -1.74
CA CYS A 74 -19.22 -6.13 -1.85
C CYS A 74 -17.81 -6.67 -2.10
N GLU A 75 -17.19 -6.17 -3.18
CA GLU A 75 -15.81 -6.48 -3.54
C GLU A 75 -15.07 -5.17 -3.77
N LEU A 76 -13.99 -4.98 -3.00
CA LEU A 76 -13.25 -3.73 -2.93
C LEU A 76 -11.76 -4.03 -3.07
N ASN A 77 -11.06 -3.21 -3.85
CA ASN A 77 -9.61 -3.23 -3.88
C ASN A 77 -9.03 -2.22 -2.86
N VAL A 78 -7.71 -2.12 -2.84
CA VAL A 78 -7.04 -0.94 -2.28
C VAL A 78 -6.46 -0.18 -3.47
N ALA A 79 -6.77 1.11 -3.57
CA ALA A 79 -6.27 1.98 -4.61
C ALA A 79 -4.79 2.31 -4.38
N ILE A 80 -3.95 1.34 -4.69
CA ILE A 80 -2.50 1.44 -4.82
C ILE A 80 -2.14 1.19 -6.28
N ARG A 81 -1.06 1.80 -6.77
CA ARG A 81 -0.73 1.78 -8.21
C ARG A 81 -1.88 2.31 -9.08
N THR A 82 -2.59 3.31 -8.59
CA THR A 82 -3.71 3.97 -9.24
C THR A 82 -3.33 5.42 -9.50
N VAL A 83 -3.54 5.89 -10.73
CA VAL A 83 -3.32 7.29 -11.11
C VAL A 83 -4.65 8.03 -11.05
N GLU A 84 -4.70 9.11 -10.28
CA GLU A 84 -5.85 10.01 -10.21
C GLU A 84 -5.63 11.18 -11.19
N PHE A 85 -6.62 11.45 -12.02
CA PHE A 85 -6.61 12.58 -12.95
C PHE A 85 -7.66 13.60 -12.51
N ASP A 86 -7.28 14.87 -12.45
CA ASP A 86 -8.24 15.95 -12.25
C ASP A 86 -8.81 16.48 -13.57
N THR A 87 -9.81 17.37 -13.47
CA THR A 87 -10.47 17.96 -14.64
C THR A 87 -9.59 18.92 -15.43
N ALA A 88 -8.47 19.38 -14.87
CA ALA A 88 -7.49 20.22 -15.55
C ALA A 88 -6.41 19.40 -16.28
N GLY A 89 -6.45 18.07 -16.15
CA GLY A 89 -5.51 17.14 -16.79
C GLY A 89 -4.25 16.87 -15.96
N ASN A 90 -4.19 17.29 -14.68
CA ASN A 90 -3.10 16.91 -13.80
C ASN A 90 -3.26 15.44 -13.38
N ALA A 91 -2.12 14.74 -13.24
CA ALA A 91 -2.08 13.34 -12.81
C ALA A 91 -1.30 13.21 -11.49
N VAL A 92 -1.87 12.45 -10.54
CA VAL A 92 -1.23 12.15 -9.26
C VAL A 92 -1.12 10.63 -9.08
N LEU A 93 0.08 10.17 -8.74
CA LEU A 93 0.35 8.78 -8.38
C LEU A 93 0.90 8.73 -6.95
N GLY A 94 0.11 8.16 -6.04
CA GLY A 94 0.57 7.87 -4.69
C GLY A 94 1.40 6.58 -4.63
N VAL A 95 2.55 6.64 -3.95
CA VAL A 95 3.44 5.49 -3.75
C VAL A 95 4.02 5.52 -2.34
N GLY A 96 4.22 4.35 -1.74
CA GLY A 96 4.72 4.23 -0.38
C GLY A 96 5.12 2.80 -0.01
N GLY A 97 5.61 2.65 1.22
CA GLY A 97 6.05 1.40 1.82
C GLY A 97 5.67 1.31 3.29
N GLY A 98 5.78 0.12 3.86
CA GLY A 98 5.57 -0.10 5.28
C GLY A 98 6.88 0.07 6.01
N ILE A 99 6.94 0.97 6.98
CA ILE A 99 8.14 1.21 7.78
C ILE A 99 8.08 0.38 9.06
N THR A 100 9.16 -0.34 9.35
CA THR A 100 9.37 -1.10 10.59
C THR A 100 10.58 -0.56 11.35
N ALA A 101 10.82 -1.07 12.55
CA ALA A 101 11.98 -0.64 13.36
C ALA A 101 13.33 -0.96 12.69
N ASP A 102 13.37 -2.00 11.86
CA ASP A 102 14.58 -2.45 11.16
C ASP A 102 14.66 -1.92 9.71
N SER A 103 13.74 -1.03 9.32
CA SER A 103 13.72 -0.47 7.97
C SER A 103 14.93 0.45 7.73
N ASP A 104 15.55 0.29 6.57
CA ASP A 104 16.59 1.18 6.07
C ASP A 104 15.95 2.26 5.15
N PRO A 105 16.10 3.56 5.44
CA PRO A 105 15.43 4.62 4.68
C PRO A 105 15.71 4.60 3.17
N ASP A 106 16.95 4.30 2.77
CA ASP A 106 17.34 4.28 1.36
C ASP A 106 16.72 3.08 0.64
N ALA A 107 16.68 1.91 1.29
CA ALA A 107 16.01 0.73 0.76
C ALA A 107 14.50 0.94 0.59
N GLU A 108 13.83 1.58 1.55
CA GLU A 108 12.39 1.87 1.49
C GLU A 108 12.06 2.86 0.36
N TRP A 109 12.92 3.87 0.17
CA TRP A 109 12.82 4.78 -0.96
C TRP A 109 12.99 4.07 -2.31
N ALA A 110 13.99 3.19 -2.41
CA ALA A 110 14.20 2.37 -3.61
C ALA A 110 13.00 1.46 -3.89
N GLU A 111 12.39 0.86 -2.86
CA GLU A 111 11.16 0.07 -3.01
C GLU A 111 9.99 0.93 -3.53
N CYS A 112 9.83 2.17 -3.06
CA CYS A 112 8.84 3.09 -3.61
C CYS A 112 9.07 3.34 -5.11
N LEU A 113 10.32 3.60 -5.52
CA LEU A 113 10.65 3.77 -6.93
C LEU A 113 10.35 2.51 -7.76
N HIS A 114 10.66 1.32 -7.24
CA HIS A 114 10.32 0.05 -7.92
C HIS A 114 8.82 -0.16 -8.08
N LYS A 115 8.01 0.23 -7.09
CA LYS A 115 6.55 0.15 -7.18
C LYS A 115 5.98 1.14 -8.19
N ALA A 116 6.61 2.31 -8.34
CA ALA A 116 6.21 3.35 -9.28
C ALA A 116 6.61 3.04 -10.73
N ALA A 117 7.79 2.44 -10.93
CA ALA A 117 8.44 2.29 -12.23
C ALA A 117 7.55 1.71 -13.34
N PRO A 118 6.74 0.65 -13.12
CA PRO A 118 5.87 0.11 -14.17
C PRO A 118 4.79 1.08 -14.67
N ILE A 119 4.46 2.11 -13.89
CA ILE A 119 3.39 3.08 -14.20
C ILE A 119 3.97 4.31 -14.87
N VAL A 120 5.08 4.84 -14.35
CA VAL A 120 5.72 6.06 -14.85
C VAL A 120 6.81 5.81 -15.89
N GLY A 121 7.08 4.56 -16.24
CA GLY A 121 8.08 4.19 -17.25
C GLY A 121 9.53 4.40 -16.81
N LEU A 122 9.82 4.37 -15.51
CA LEU A 122 11.21 4.45 -15.03
C LEU A 122 11.95 3.14 -15.33
N PRO A 123 13.25 3.19 -15.73
CA PRO A 123 14.08 1.99 -15.79
C PRO A 123 14.10 1.31 -14.42
N ALA A 124 13.98 -0.01 -14.37
CA ALA A 124 14.13 -0.75 -13.12
C ALA A 124 15.51 -0.43 -12.53
N ALA A 125 15.56 0.14 -11.32
CA ALA A 125 16.83 0.50 -10.70
C ALA A 125 17.66 -0.79 -10.53
N THR A 126 18.88 -0.77 -11.07
CA THR A 126 19.80 -1.89 -10.95
C THR A 126 20.14 -2.07 -9.48
N ARG A 127 19.85 -3.27 -8.95
CA ARG A 127 20.15 -3.64 -7.58
C ARG A 127 21.67 -3.51 -7.35
N THR A 128 22.11 -2.45 -6.70
CA THR A 128 23.49 -2.34 -6.21
C THR A 128 23.68 -3.41 -5.14
N THR A 129 24.45 -4.44 -5.47
CA THR A 129 24.84 -5.46 -4.50
C THR A 129 25.63 -4.75 -3.40
N PRO A 130 25.24 -4.83 -2.11
CA PRO A 130 26.04 -4.23 -1.06
C PRO A 130 27.43 -4.88 -1.10
N ALA A 131 28.47 -4.03 -1.15
CA ALA A 131 29.84 -4.49 -1.06
C ALA A 131 29.97 -5.31 0.23
N ARG A 132 30.41 -6.58 0.11
CA ARG A 132 30.74 -7.43 1.26
C ARG A 132 31.67 -6.63 2.17
N LEU A 133 31.21 -6.27 3.36
CA LEU A 133 32.06 -5.73 4.39
C LEU A 133 33.06 -6.85 4.76
N ALA A 134 34.28 -6.75 4.23
CA ALA A 134 35.35 -7.67 4.57
C ALA A 134 35.67 -7.46 6.05
N SER A 135 35.26 -8.41 6.89
CA SER A 135 35.63 -8.48 8.30
C SER A 135 37.14 -8.67 8.42
N LYS A 136 37.88 -7.56 8.54
CA LYS A 136 39.20 -7.57 9.16
C LYS A 136 38.99 -7.47 10.68
N VAL A 137 38.78 -8.62 11.30
CA VAL A 137 39.01 -8.78 12.74
C VAL A 137 40.54 -8.83 12.92
N ARG A 138 41.09 -7.83 13.60
CA ARG A 138 42.36 -7.91 14.31
C ARG A 138 42.06 -8.14 15.79
#